data_AF-A0A961SM31-F1
#
_entry.id   AF-A0A961SM31-F1
#
_cell.length_a   1.000
_cell.length_b   1.000
_cell.length_c   1.000
_cell.angle_alpha   90.00
_cell.angle_beta   90.00
_cell.angle_gamma   90.00
#
_symmetry.space_group_name_H-M   'P 1'
#
loop_
_entity.id
_entity.type
_entity.pdbx_description
1 polymer ?
#
loop_
_entity_poly.entity_id
_entity_poly.type
_entity_poly.pdbx_seq_one_letter_code
_entity_poly.pdbx_strand_id
1 'polypeptide(L)'
;MTFYGFDDNDDGNPNNTGTDIISDPSVHPVATEDLGTYDRPGTLASDKRLIAAGTVVYIPALQRYYVMEDTCRECIRNWSNDKAHVDVFVSGTGEPLVA
;
A
#
# COMPACT_ATOMS: atom_id res chain seq x y z
N MET A 1 5.56 -1.34 10.11
CA MET A 1 4.81 -2.07 9.08
C MET A 1 3.47 -2.46 9.67
N THR A 2 2.40 -2.08 8.99
CA THR A 2 1.04 -2.56 9.27
C THR A 2 0.40 -3.04 7.95
N PHE A 3 -0.85 -3.46 8.03
CA PHE A 3 -1.66 -3.91 6.90
C PHE A 3 -2.82 -2.95 6.73
N TYR A 4 -3.24 -2.73 5.49
CA TYR A 4 -4.42 -1.92 5.17
C TYR A 4 -5.30 -2.61 4.13
N GLY A 5 -6.52 -2.14 3.99
CA GLY A 5 -7.51 -2.69 3.06
C GLY A 5 -8.40 -1.62 2.48
N PHE A 6 -9.40 -2.02 1.68
CA PHE A 6 -10.27 -1.11 0.94
C PHE A 6 -10.85 0.04 1.78
N ASP A 7 -11.38 -0.27 2.97
CA ASP A 7 -11.99 0.72 3.86
C ASP A 7 -11.00 1.78 4.38
N ASP A 8 -9.71 1.44 4.49
CA ASP A 8 -8.63 2.34 4.93
C ASP A 8 -7.87 2.98 3.76
N ASN A 9 -8.00 2.40 2.56
CA ASN A 9 -7.32 2.89 1.37
C ASN A 9 -7.88 4.27 0.95
N ASP A 10 -6.99 5.19 0.62
CA ASP A 10 -7.31 6.56 0.19
C ASP A 10 -6.84 6.85 -1.25
N ASP A 11 -7.50 7.79 -1.93
CA ASP A 11 -7.15 8.13 -3.33
C ASP A 11 -6.02 9.18 -3.45
N GLY A 12 -5.18 9.30 -2.42
CA GLY A 12 -4.21 10.39 -2.26
C GLY A 12 -4.78 11.60 -1.51
N ASN A 13 -6.08 11.62 -1.23
CA ASN A 13 -6.69 12.54 -0.29
C ASN A 13 -7.09 11.79 0.99
N PRO A 14 -6.49 12.08 2.16
CA PRO A 14 -6.73 11.34 3.39
C PRO A 14 -8.15 11.51 3.97
N ASN A 15 -9.00 12.32 3.33
CA ASN A 15 -10.42 12.46 3.68
C ASN A 15 -11.33 11.59 2.80
N ASN A 16 -10.79 10.94 1.77
CA ASN A 16 -11.52 10.05 0.87
C ASN A 16 -11.00 8.62 1.03
N THR A 17 -11.63 7.87 1.93
CA THR A 17 -11.29 6.47 2.22
C THR A 17 -12.42 5.55 1.72
N GLY A 18 -12.17 4.24 1.66
CA GLY A 18 -13.16 3.29 1.14
C GLY A 18 -13.15 3.25 -0.38
N THR A 19 -11.96 3.06 -0.96
CA THR A 19 -11.73 3.02 -2.40
C THR A 19 -10.67 1.98 -2.76
N ASP A 20 -10.56 1.61 -4.02
CA ASP A 20 -9.48 0.81 -4.58
C ASP A 20 -8.49 1.66 -5.39
N ILE A 21 -8.71 2.97 -5.49
CA ILE A 21 -7.80 3.90 -6.18
C ILE A 21 -6.49 3.98 -5.40
N ILE A 22 -5.37 4.00 -6.14
CA ILE A 22 -4.02 4.20 -5.60
C ILE A 22 -3.52 5.60 -5.96
N SER A 23 -2.81 6.24 -5.05
CA SER A 23 -2.40 7.64 -5.21
C SER A 23 -1.22 7.87 -6.17
N ASP A 24 -0.43 6.83 -6.47
CA ASP A 24 0.76 6.85 -7.32
C ASP A 24 0.86 5.63 -8.26
N PRO A 25 -0.06 5.49 -9.23
CA PRO A 25 -0.10 4.31 -10.10
C PRO A 25 1.17 4.14 -10.94
N SER A 26 1.69 2.92 -11.01
CA SER A 26 2.88 2.57 -11.81
C SER A 26 2.79 1.22 -12.53
N VAL A 27 2.34 0.19 -11.84
CA VAL A 27 2.18 -1.21 -12.26
C VAL A 27 0.70 -1.58 -12.25
N HIS A 28 -0.03 -1.23 -11.18
CA HIS A 28 -1.43 -1.61 -11.03
C HIS A 28 -2.38 -0.45 -11.38
N PRO A 29 -3.61 -0.76 -11.84
CA PRO A 29 -4.65 0.26 -12.02
C PRO A 29 -5.39 0.59 -10.71
N VAL A 30 -5.37 -0.31 -9.73
CA VAL A 30 -6.04 -0.24 -8.42
C VAL A 30 -5.22 -1.02 -7.38
N ALA A 31 -5.48 -0.81 -6.10
CA ALA A 31 -4.81 -1.49 -5.00
C ALA A 31 -5.08 -3.00 -5.05
N THR A 32 -4.04 -3.82 -4.89
CA THR A 32 -4.14 -5.28 -5.03
C THR A 32 -3.07 -6.01 -4.23
N GLU A 33 -3.37 -7.24 -3.79
CA GLU A 33 -2.35 -8.14 -3.22
C GLU A 33 -1.45 -8.76 -4.30
N ASP A 34 -1.99 -8.92 -5.52
CA ASP A 34 -1.46 -9.73 -6.62
C ASP A 34 -0.80 -11.08 -6.16
N LEU A 35 0.11 -11.65 -6.92
CA LEU A 35 0.79 -12.91 -6.58
C LEU A 35 1.93 -12.73 -5.57
N GLY A 36 2.36 -11.49 -5.30
CA GLY A 36 3.51 -11.18 -4.45
C GLY A 36 4.85 -11.67 -4.99
N THR A 37 4.97 -11.90 -6.29
CA THR A 37 6.24 -12.19 -6.98
C THR A 37 6.88 -10.90 -7.48
N TYR A 38 8.15 -10.92 -7.88
CA TYR A 38 8.81 -9.70 -8.38
C TYR A 38 8.09 -9.06 -9.58
N ASP A 39 7.60 -9.89 -10.52
CA ASP A 39 6.89 -9.43 -11.72
C ASP A 39 5.39 -9.15 -11.46
N ARG A 40 4.86 -9.61 -10.33
CA ARG A 40 3.47 -9.46 -9.89
C ARG A 40 3.43 -9.10 -8.40
N PRO A 41 3.96 -7.92 -8.01
CA PRO A 41 4.04 -7.50 -6.62
C PRO A 41 2.67 -7.05 -6.08
N GLY A 42 2.46 -7.02 -4.78
CA GLY A 42 1.29 -6.36 -4.18
C GLY A 42 1.46 -4.84 -4.03
N THR A 43 0.41 -4.11 -3.71
CA THR A 43 0.45 -2.67 -3.45
C THR A 43 1.01 -2.38 -2.05
N LEU A 44 1.89 -1.39 -1.95
CA LEU A 44 2.43 -0.85 -0.70
C LEU A 44 2.19 0.66 -0.63
N ALA A 45 1.78 1.11 0.54
CA ALA A 45 1.67 2.51 0.90
C ALA A 45 2.86 2.97 1.76
N SER A 46 3.43 4.14 1.44
CA SER A 46 4.49 4.76 2.24
C SER A 46 4.57 6.28 2.04
N ASP A 47 5.56 6.92 2.68
CA ASP A 47 5.96 8.28 2.31
C ASP A 47 6.90 8.22 1.10
N LYS A 48 6.63 9.04 0.06
CA LYS A 48 7.43 9.08 -1.18
C LYS A 48 8.90 9.45 -0.97
N ARG A 49 9.22 10.13 0.13
CA ARG A 49 10.59 10.49 0.54
C ARG A 49 11.33 9.31 1.16
N LEU A 50 10.60 8.31 1.69
CA LEU A 50 11.16 7.08 2.23
C LEU A 50 11.33 6.03 1.12
N ILE A 51 10.29 5.80 0.33
CA ILE A 51 10.30 4.89 -0.83
C ILE A 51 9.64 5.62 -2.00
N ALA A 52 10.37 5.80 -3.10
CA ALA A 52 9.84 6.46 -4.29
C ALA A 52 8.75 5.60 -4.97
N ALA A 53 7.75 6.25 -5.57
CA ALA A 53 6.72 5.58 -6.35
C ALA A 53 7.31 4.69 -7.45
N GLY A 54 6.71 3.51 -7.65
CA GLY A 54 7.17 2.45 -8.56
C GLY A 54 8.31 1.59 -8.03
N THR A 55 8.82 1.85 -6.81
CA THR A 55 9.88 1.02 -6.22
C THR A 55 9.32 -0.33 -5.78
N VAL A 56 9.93 -1.41 -6.28
CA VAL A 56 9.63 -2.78 -5.84
C VAL A 56 10.45 -3.11 -4.59
N VAL A 57 9.77 -3.59 -3.56
CA VAL A 57 10.32 -3.90 -2.22
C VAL A 57 9.99 -5.34 -1.86
N TYR A 58 11.01 -6.10 -1.46
CA TYR A 58 10.82 -7.43 -0.88
C TYR A 58 10.65 -7.33 0.64
N ILE A 59 9.62 -7.97 1.18
CA ILE A 59 9.37 -8.02 2.63
C ILE A 59 9.69 -9.44 3.13
N PRO A 60 10.83 -9.66 3.81
CA PRO A 60 11.28 -11.00 4.22
C PRO A 60 10.30 -11.74 5.14
N ALA A 61 9.62 -11.01 6.02
CA ALA A 61 8.65 -11.59 6.96
C ALA A 61 7.42 -12.20 6.26
N LEU A 62 7.07 -11.70 5.08
CA LEU A 62 5.96 -12.18 4.26
C LEU A 62 6.44 -13.05 3.09
N GLN A 63 7.74 -13.05 2.81
CA GLN A 63 8.36 -13.68 1.64
C GLN A 63 7.71 -13.24 0.31
N ARG A 64 7.28 -11.98 0.23
CA ARG A 64 6.56 -11.41 -0.92
C ARG A 64 7.13 -10.07 -1.34
N TYR A 65 6.94 -9.74 -2.62
CA TYR A 65 7.25 -8.45 -3.21
C TYR A 65 6.04 -7.54 -3.24
N TYR A 66 6.30 -6.26 -3.01
CA TYR A 66 5.34 -5.18 -3.10
C TYR A 66 5.90 -4.03 -3.93
N VAL A 67 5.06 -3.16 -4.47
CA VAL A 67 5.44 -1.96 -5.20
C VAL A 67 4.82 -0.74 -4.51
N MET A 68 5.62 0.32 -4.32
CA MET A 68 5.13 1.57 -3.74
C MET A 68 4.28 2.29 -4.78
N GLU A 69 2.97 2.33 -4.57
CA GLU A 69 2.04 3.00 -5.48
C GLU A 69 0.99 3.80 -4.75
N ASP A 70 1.12 3.90 -3.44
CA ASP A 70 0.12 4.47 -2.60
C ASP A 70 0.74 5.24 -1.44
N THR A 71 -0.03 6.12 -0.83
CA THR A 71 0.39 6.96 0.28
C THR A 71 -0.50 6.73 1.47
N CYS A 72 0.07 6.80 2.67
CA CYS A 72 -0.74 6.74 3.88
C CYS A 72 -0.41 7.92 4.80
N ARG A 73 -1.44 8.49 5.44
CA ARG A 73 -1.29 9.65 6.34
C ARG A 73 -0.33 9.37 7.48
N GLU A 74 -0.44 8.20 8.12
CA GLU A 74 0.45 7.82 9.21
C GLU A 74 1.88 7.54 8.73
N CYS A 75 2.08 7.11 7.49
CA CYS A 75 3.41 6.93 6.87
C CYS A 75 4.12 8.28 6.78
N ILE A 76 3.43 9.30 6.28
CA ILE A 76 3.96 10.67 6.11
C ILE A 76 4.28 11.30 7.48
N ARG A 77 3.38 11.10 8.44
CA ARG A 77 3.59 11.56 9.82
C ARG A 77 4.76 10.85 10.49
N ASN A 78 4.85 9.53 10.37
CA ASN A 78 5.93 8.74 10.94
C ASN A 78 7.28 9.16 10.35
N TRP A 79 7.36 9.33 9.02
CA TRP A 79 8.60 9.74 8.38
C TRP A 79 9.05 11.15 8.79
N SER A 80 8.11 12.07 8.99
CA SER A 80 8.41 13.41 9.52
C SER A 80 8.89 13.40 10.98
N ASN A 81 8.81 12.27 11.67
CA ASN A 81 9.35 12.02 13.02
C ASN A 81 10.45 10.94 13.00
N ASP A 82 11.19 10.83 11.88
CA ASP A 82 12.30 9.90 11.68
C ASP A 82 11.96 8.40 11.89
N LYS A 83 10.70 8.04 11.70
CA LYS A 83 10.22 6.66 11.82
C LYS A 83 9.83 6.09 10.46
N ALA A 84 10.58 5.11 9.98
CA ALA A 84 10.24 4.37 8.78
C ALA A 84 8.97 3.52 9.00
N HIS A 85 8.00 3.63 8.08
CA HIS A 85 6.75 2.88 8.13
C HIS A 85 6.24 2.62 6.71
N VAL A 86 5.64 1.45 6.54
CA VAL A 86 4.99 1.01 5.30
C VAL A 86 3.72 0.28 5.68
N ASP A 87 2.71 0.39 4.84
CA ASP A 87 1.49 -0.41 4.91
C ASP A 87 1.38 -1.25 3.65
N VAL A 88 0.97 -2.51 3.80
CA VAL A 88 0.79 -3.40 2.65
C VAL A 88 -0.66 -3.80 2.52
N PHE A 89 -1.17 -3.75 1.29
CA PHE A 89 -2.56 -3.98 0.99
C PHE A 89 -2.87 -5.48 1.14
N VAL A 90 -3.93 -5.81 1.87
CA VAL A 90 -4.34 -7.20 2.14
C VAL A 90 -5.85 -7.46 1.97
N SER A 91 -6.57 -6.53 1.31
CA SER A 91 -8.02 -6.63 1.19
C SER A 91 -8.46 -6.47 -0.26
N GLY A 92 -8.59 -7.57 -0.99
CA GLY A 92 -9.26 -7.57 -2.28
C GLY A 92 -10.78 -7.33 -2.13
N THR A 93 -11.45 -7.01 -3.24
CA THR A 93 -12.93 -6.97 -3.39
C THR A 93 -13.59 -8.36 -3.27
N GLY A 94 -13.22 -9.13 -2.24
CA GLY A 94 -13.82 -10.41 -1.87
C GLY A 94 -14.79 -10.24 -0.70
N GLU A 95 -15.75 -11.16 -0.61
CA GLU A 95 -16.88 -11.15 0.35
C GLU A 95 -16.49 -10.56 1.72
N PRO A 96 -17.33 -9.67 2.30
CA PRO A 96 -17.05 -9.02 3.56
C PRO A 96 -16.61 -10.03 4.60
N LEU A 97 -15.41 -9.80 5.15
CA LEU A 97 -14.94 -10.57 6.29
C LEU A 97 -15.84 -10.19 7.46
N VAL A 98 -16.76 -11.12 7.75
CA VAL A 98 -17.79 -11.21 8.80
C VAL A 98 -19.15 -10.56 8.54
N ALA A 99 -20.18 -11.43 8.58
CA ALA A 99 -21.59 -11.12 8.81
C ALA A 99 -21.91 -11.06 10.31
#